data_AF-A0AAE0SFT6-F1
#
_entry.id   AF-A0AAE0SFT6-F1
#
_cell.length_a   1.000
_cell.length_b   1.000
_cell.length_c   1.000
_cell.angle_alpha   90.00
_cell.angle_beta   90.00
_cell.angle_gamma   90.00
#
_symmetry.space_group_name_H-M   'P 1'
#
loop_
_entity.id
_entity.type
_entity.pdbx_description
1 polymer ?
#
loop_
_entity_poly.entity_id
_entity_poly.type
_entity_poly.pdbx_seq_one_letter_code
_entity_poly.pdbx_strand_id
1 'polypeptide(L)'
;MSAMDVFSAAIAYLKDHLLCIVRDRLPGIKDSDFVWVITVPAIWEDGARQFMRNAAIKAHFWEDFKDNNGKPGKRFNAETFAQDHKKQEELKKQIWLALEPETAALYCKFSQLQLIRNKAGVASTAPFTPKQKFLLVDLGGGTADIIAYEVMESNNLRELTEPNGGDWGGVTVDEAFWSLLKKICGDEAFVKFSTETTADFLDMRYQFELKKRTISLIPTDVTKIKVCSTLAGSYRERRGVKLDNDTIPMEDGIGYKRGHLELSSTVSLSLFEKPKHNIVEFLKHKYFLNRNIYDLDAIIMVGGFSASEVMKEAVKAAVTDMGIIVINPDDPILAVVKGAVLYGHNRMAIRERVLPYTYGISLRVPFDESIHPIDKKIFCSNRQTYVVEDVFQPFMRAGTHVVPGETFAKHTYRAVYYSANKATIEIYRTKNPKPSFVTDKGCSRVGNIELEIPNLKEIGSTLVDIKMSFGDIELTVEAKDHVSDHCIKSEFNFLA
;
A
#
# COMPACT_ATOMS: atom_id res chain seq x y z
N MET A 1 24.51 0.82 -3.32
CA MET A 1 23.43 1.03 -4.31
C MET A 1 22.26 1.64 -3.56
N SER A 2 21.65 2.71 -4.08
CA SER A 2 20.49 3.31 -3.39
C SER A 2 19.25 2.44 -3.55
N ALA A 3 18.25 2.57 -2.66
CA ALA A 3 16.97 1.88 -2.83
C ALA A 3 16.34 2.22 -4.20
N MET A 4 16.41 3.49 -4.63
CA MET A 4 15.90 3.93 -5.93
C MET A 4 16.53 3.17 -7.10
N ASP A 5 17.83 2.88 -7.03
CA ASP A 5 18.51 2.09 -8.06
C ASP A 5 18.04 0.63 -8.05
N VAL A 6 17.89 0.01 -6.88
CA VAL A 6 17.41 -1.38 -6.76
C VAL A 6 16.00 -1.53 -7.33
N PHE A 7 15.08 -0.66 -6.94
CA PHE A 7 13.68 -0.72 -7.40
C PHE A 7 13.57 -0.42 -8.90
N SER A 8 14.25 0.62 -9.39
CA SER A 8 14.22 0.94 -10.83
C SER A 8 14.87 -0.15 -11.69
N ALA A 9 15.94 -0.81 -11.21
CA ALA A 9 16.55 -1.95 -11.89
C ALA A 9 15.59 -3.16 -11.97
N ALA A 10 14.89 -3.47 -10.87
CA ALA A 10 13.93 -4.57 -10.83
C ALA A 10 12.74 -4.32 -11.77
N ILE A 11 12.21 -3.08 -11.77
CA ILE A 11 11.14 -2.69 -12.70
C ILE A 11 11.64 -2.75 -14.14
N ALA A 12 12.85 -2.26 -14.43
CA ALA A 12 13.44 -2.32 -15.77
C ALA A 12 13.58 -3.77 -16.26
N TYR A 13 14.02 -4.68 -15.40
CA TYR A 13 14.10 -6.10 -15.71
C TYR A 13 12.74 -6.70 -16.08
N LEU A 14 11.70 -6.46 -15.26
CA LEU A 14 10.35 -6.97 -15.53
C LEU A 14 9.77 -6.38 -16.83
N LYS A 15 9.97 -5.08 -17.05
CA LYS A 15 9.55 -4.37 -18.26
C LYS A 15 10.20 -4.97 -19.50
N ASP A 16 11.53 -5.10 -19.49
CA ASP A 16 12.29 -5.61 -20.63
C ASP A 16 11.98 -7.08 -20.89
N HIS A 17 11.76 -7.88 -19.84
CA HIS A 17 11.33 -9.27 -19.97
C HIS A 17 9.96 -9.36 -20.67
N LEU A 18 8.98 -8.55 -20.27
CA LEU A 18 7.69 -8.48 -20.94
C LEU A 18 7.83 -8.02 -22.40
N LEU A 19 8.57 -6.94 -22.64
CA LEU A 19 8.76 -6.41 -24.00
C LEU A 19 9.45 -7.41 -24.92
N CYS A 20 10.39 -8.21 -24.40
CA CYS A 20 11.02 -9.30 -25.13
C CYS A 20 9.95 -10.33 -25.57
N ILE A 21 9.17 -10.86 -24.62
CA ILE A 21 8.10 -11.84 -24.88
C ILE A 21 7.05 -11.31 -25.85
N VAL A 22 6.66 -10.03 -25.71
CA VAL A 22 5.63 -9.42 -26.55
C VAL A 22 6.14 -9.18 -27.96
N ARG A 23 7.37 -8.69 -28.14
CA ARG A 23 7.94 -8.44 -29.48
C ARG A 23 8.10 -9.72 -30.29
N ASP A 24 8.40 -10.84 -29.62
CA ASP A 24 8.46 -12.16 -30.27
C ASP A 24 7.10 -12.60 -30.82
N ARG A 25 5.99 -12.16 -30.21
CA ARG A 25 4.62 -12.54 -30.58
C ARG A 25 3.90 -11.49 -31.44
N LEU A 26 4.21 -10.23 -31.23
CA LEU A 26 3.58 -9.05 -31.83
C LEU A 26 4.68 -8.09 -32.32
N PRO A 27 5.26 -8.35 -33.51
CA PRO A 27 6.31 -7.52 -34.07
C PRO A 27 5.84 -6.07 -34.27
N GLY A 28 6.70 -5.11 -33.96
CA GLY A 28 6.44 -3.68 -34.15
C GLY A 28 5.87 -2.95 -32.93
N ILE A 29 5.51 -3.66 -31.85
CA ILE A 29 5.11 -3.05 -30.59
C ILE A 29 6.30 -2.32 -29.93
N LYS A 30 6.06 -1.07 -29.53
CA LYS A 30 7.00 -0.17 -28.87
C LYS A 30 6.63 0.02 -27.40
N ASP A 31 7.60 0.44 -26.60
CA ASP A 31 7.38 0.81 -25.18
C ASP A 31 6.34 1.93 -25.04
N SER A 32 6.28 2.84 -26.02
CA SER A 32 5.28 3.91 -26.11
C SER A 32 3.83 3.42 -26.28
N ASP A 33 3.64 2.16 -26.66
CA ASP A 33 2.31 1.59 -26.91
C ASP A 33 1.69 1.00 -25.63
N PHE A 34 2.45 0.97 -24.53
CA PHE A 34 2.00 0.44 -23.25
C PHE A 34 1.53 1.55 -22.30
N VAL A 35 0.52 1.19 -21.52
CA VAL A 35 0.24 1.82 -20.23
C VAL A 35 0.74 0.85 -19.15
N TRP A 36 1.64 1.33 -18.30
CA TRP A 36 2.28 0.57 -17.24
C TRP A 36 1.53 0.79 -15.93
N VAL A 37 0.85 -0.25 -15.42
CA VAL A 37 0.18 -0.19 -14.13
C VAL A 37 1.12 -0.76 -13.05
N ILE A 38 1.41 0.04 -12.03
CA ILE A 38 2.22 -0.35 -10.88
C ILE A 38 1.33 -0.37 -9.65
N THR A 39 1.25 -1.54 -9.04
CA THR A 39 0.46 -1.72 -7.83
C THR A 39 1.23 -1.27 -6.60
N VAL A 40 0.54 -0.62 -5.67
CA VAL A 40 1.10 -0.18 -4.39
C VAL A 40 0.12 -0.48 -3.26
N PRO A 41 0.58 -0.79 -2.03
CA PRO A 41 -0.30 -0.96 -0.89
C PRO A 41 -1.16 0.28 -0.65
N ALA A 42 -2.40 0.08 -0.22
CA ALA A 42 -3.33 1.18 0.01
C ALA A 42 -2.96 1.96 1.27
N ILE A 43 -2.29 1.32 2.24
CA ILE A 43 -1.85 1.96 3.49
C ILE A 43 -0.56 2.79 3.39
N TRP A 44 0.15 2.75 2.25
CA TRP A 44 1.41 3.47 2.08
C TRP A 44 1.25 4.99 2.09
N GLU A 45 2.26 5.69 2.63
CA GLU A 45 2.35 7.15 2.58
C GLU A 45 2.73 7.67 1.18
N ASP A 46 2.46 8.94 0.93
CA ASP A 46 2.68 9.60 -0.37
C ASP A 46 4.14 9.54 -0.84
N GLY A 47 5.08 9.72 0.09
CA GLY A 47 6.51 9.64 -0.22
C GLY A 47 6.87 8.29 -0.84
N ALA A 48 6.29 7.19 -0.33
CA ALA A 48 6.53 5.85 -0.83
C ALA A 48 5.88 5.62 -2.21
N ARG A 49 4.65 6.10 -2.42
CA ARG A 49 3.97 6.01 -3.72
C ARG A 49 4.69 6.84 -4.80
N GLN A 50 5.10 8.06 -4.46
CA GLN A 50 5.88 8.90 -5.37
C GLN A 50 7.26 8.28 -5.67
N PHE A 51 7.89 7.68 -4.66
CA PHE A 51 9.12 6.94 -4.85
C PHE A 51 8.95 5.82 -5.88
N MET A 52 7.86 5.06 -5.82
CA MET A 52 7.57 4.00 -6.80
C MET A 52 7.36 4.55 -8.22
N ARG A 53 6.61 5.65 -8.37
CA ARG A 53 6.45 6.33 -9.66
C ARG A 53 7.79 6.80 -10.21
N ASN A 54 8.63 7.40 -9.38
CA ASN A 54 9.96 7.86 -9.78
C ASN A 54 10.88 6.68 -10.15
N ALA A 55 10.83 5.57 -9.41
CA ALA A 55 11.56 4.36 -9.72
C ALA A 55 11.13 3.76 -11.06
N ALA A 56 9.83 3.80 -11.35
CA ALA A 56 9.27 3.37 -12.63
C ALA A 56 9.72 4.25 -13.79
N ILE A 57 9.64 5.58 -13.65
CA ILE A 57 10.15 6.51 -14.67
C ILE A 57 11.64 6.23 -14.92
N LYS A 58 12.43 6.12 -13.84
CA LYS A 58 13.86 5.80 -13.91
C LYS A 58 14.14 4.46 -14.61
N ALA A 59 13.25 3.48 -14.50
CA ALA A 59 13.36 2.18 -15.15
C ALA A 59 13.45 2.28 -16.69
N HIS A 60 12.90 3.34 -17.31
CA HIS A 60 12.96 3.57 -18.77
C HIS A 60 14.28 4.17 -19.27
N PHE A 61 15.26 4.33 -18.38
CA PHE A 61 16.59 4.86 -18.65
C PHE A 61 17.69 3.86 -18.27
N TRP A 62 17.33 2.59 -18.08
CA TRP A 62 18.28 1.50 -17.99
C TRP A 62 18.59 0.97 -19.38
N GLU A 63 19.87 0.99 -19.75
CA GLU A 63 20.34 0.66 -21.09
C GLU A 63 21.29 -0.52 -21.06
N ASP A 64 21.31 -1.27 -22.16
CA ASP A 64 22.28 -2.33 -22.35
C ASP A 64 23.68 -1.72 -22.46
N PHE A 65 24.64 -2.36 -21.79
CA PHE A 65 26.05 -2.05 -21.94
C PHE A 65 26.85 -3.35 -22.02
N LYS A 66 28.09 -3.25 -22.51
CA LYS A 66 29.09 -4.31 -22.38
C LYS A 66 30.15 -3.83 -21.41
N ASP A 67 30.51 -4.67 -20.45
CA ASP A 67 31.64 -4.37 -19.56
C ASP A 67 32.98 -4.45 -20.32
N ASN A 68 34.08 -4.14 -19.63
CA ASN A 68 35.43 -4.18 -20.22
C ASN A 68 35.84 -5.56 -20.76
N ASN A 69 35.13 -6.62 -20.36
CA ASN A 69 35.34 -7.99 -20.81
C ASN A 69 34.32 -8.41 -21.89
N GLY A 70 33.49 -7.49 -22.38
CA GLY A 70 32.46 -7.74 -23.38
C GLY A 70 31.19 -8.42 -22.83
N LYS A 71 31.07 -8.61 -21.51
CA LYS A 71 29.90 -9.23 -20.89
C LYS A 71 28.72 -8.25 -20.92
N PRO A 72 27.54 -8.69 -21.38
CA PRO A 72 26.36 -7.83 -21.40
C PRO A 72 25.86 -7.56 -19.99
N GLY A 73 25.36 -6.34 -19.77
CA GLY A 73 24.70 -5.92 -18.54
C GLY A 73 23.76 -4.76 -18.79
N LYS A 74 23.08 -4.31 -17.73
CA LYS A 74 22.23 -3.11 -17.72
C LYS A 74 22.83 -2.04 -16.82
N ARG A 75 22.84 -0.79 -17.27
CA ARG A 75 23.25 0.36 -16.45
C ARG A 75 22.26 1.51 -16.58
N PHE A 76 22.10 2.27 -15.51
CA PHE A 76 21.30 3.50 -15.54
C PHE A 76 22.05 4.62 -16.28
N ASN A 77 21.40 5.24 -17.27
CA ASN A 77 21.93 6.38 -18.01
C ASN A 77 21.48 7.69 -17.35
N ALA A 78 22.31 8.18 -16.41
CA ALA A 78 22.02 9.38 -15.64
C ALA A 78 21.99 10.67 -16.49
N GLU A 79 22.82 10.75 -17.54
CA GLU A 79 22.88 11.91 -18.43
C GLU A 79 21.58 12.07 -19.22
N THR A 80 21.10 10.98 -19.83
CA THR A 80 19.85 10.97 -20.59
C THR A 80 18.65 11.23 -19.67
N PHE A 81 18.66 10.65 -18.46
CA PHE A 81 17.63 10.93 -17.47
C PHE A 81 17.61 12.41 -17.05
N ALA A 82 18.75 13.06 -16.91
CA ALA A 82 18.82 14.47 -16.53
C ALA A 82 18.38 15.41 -17.65
N GLN A 83 18.57 15.03 -18.92
CA GLN A 83 18.33 15.89 -20.08
C GLN A 83 16.94 15.71 -20.70
N ASP A 84 16.38 14.49 -20.69
CA ASP A 84 15.15 14.18 -21.39
C ASP A 84 13.91 14.39 -20.51
N HIS A 85 13.63 15.67 -20.20
CA HIS A 85 12.44 16.07 -19.44
C HIS A 85 11.15 15.74 -20.19
N LYS A 86 11.16 15.82 -21.52
CA LYS A 86 9.99 15.53 -22.35
C LYS A 86 9.55 14.06 -22.20
N LYS A 87 10.50 13.12 -22.31
CA LYS A 87 10.21 11.70 -22.10
C LYS A 87 9.73 11.42 -20.68
N GLN A 88 10.29 12.07 -19.66
CA GLN A 88 9.81 11.92 -18.28
C GLN A 88 8.35 12.36 -18.13
N GLU A 89 7.94 13.48 -18.74
CA GLU A 89 6.54 13.94 -18.72
C GLU A 89 5.61 13.03 -19.54
N GLU A 90 6.08 12.47 -20.64
CA GLU A 90 5.32 11.45 -21.41
C GLU A 90 5.13 10.17 -20.57
N LEU A 91 6.18 9.70 -19.90
CA LEU A 91 6.13 8.52 -19.04
C LEU A 91 5.20 8.69 -17.85
N LYS A 92 5.09 9.90 -17.27
CA LYS A 92 4.10 10.19 -16.21
C LYS A 92 2.66 9.91 -16.67
N LYS A 93 2.37 10.05 -17.96
CA LYS A 93 1.04 9.74 -18.53
C LYS A 93 0.84 8.25 -18.79
N GLN A 94 1.93 7.52 -19.08
CA GLN A 94 1.91 6.08 -19.33
C GLN A 94 1.96 5.23 -18.05
N ILE A 95 2.54 5.75 -16.96
CA ILE A 95 2.73 5.02 -15.70
C ILE A 95 1.60 5.37 -14.74
N TRP A 96 0.71 4.41 -14.51
CA TRP A 96 -0.39 4.54 -13.57
C TRP A 96 -0.08 3.79 -12.28
N LEU A 97 -0.39 4.42 -11.15
CA LEU A 97 -0.45 3.69 -9.89
C LEU A 97 -1.85 3.10 -9.73
N ALA A 98 -1.93 1.93 -9.13
CA ALA A 98 -3.18 1.32 -8.72
C ALA A 98 -3.01 0.76 -7.30
N LEU A 99 -4.05 0.80 -6.48
CA LEU A 99 -3.93 0.18 -5.16
C LEU A 99 -4.03 -1.33 -5.29
N GLU A 100 -3.21 -2.05 -4.53
CA GLU A 100 -3.25 -3.52 -4.45
C GLU A 100 -4.66 -4.05 -4.15
N PRO A 101 -5.36 -3.60 -3.08
CA PRO A 101 -6.70 -4.09 -2.79
C PRO A 101 -7.74 -3.69 -3.86
N GLU A 102 -7.53 -2.60 -4.59
CA GLU A 102 -8.42 -2.20 -5.68
C GLU A 102 -8.34 -3.15 -6.87
N THR A 103 -7.10 -3.39 -7.32
CA THR A 103 -6.84 -4.31 -8.43
C THR A 103 -7.27 -5.72 -8.09
N ALA A 104 -6.97 -6.20 -6.88
CA ALA A 104 -7.40 -7.51 -6.43
C ALA A 104 -8.93 -7.61 -6.32
N ALA A 105 -9.64 -6.59 -5.83
CA ALA A 105 -11.10 -6.58 -5.80
C ALA A 105 -11.69 -6.67 -7.20
N LEU A 106 -11.10 -5.94 -8.17
CA LEU A 106 -11.50 -6.00 -9.57
C LEU A 106 -11.36 -7.40 -10.14
N TYR A 107 -10.21 -8.04 -9.95
CA TYR A 107 -10.00 -9.43 -10.37
C TYR A 107 -10.98 -10.39 -9.70
N CYS A 108 -11.18 -10.26 -8.40
CA CYS A 108 -12.00 -11.18 -7.62
C CYS A 108 -13.49 -11.06 -7.93
N LYS A 109 -13.94 -9.86 -8.33
CA LYS A 109 -15.30 -9.65 -8.81
C LYS A 109 -15.57 -10.36 -10.14
N PHE A 110 -14.63 -10.27 -11.09
CA PHE A 110 -14.78 -10.89 -12.42
C PHE A 110 -14.44 -12.37 -12.43
N SER A 111 -13.54 -12.79 -11.55
CA SER A 111 -13.30 -14.20 -11.27
C SER A 111 -14.58 -14.75 -10.63
N GLN A 112 -15.09 -15.87 -11.13
CA GLN A 112 -16.33 -16.48 -10.65
C GLN A 112 -16.10 -17.05 -9.23
N LEU A 113 -16.02 -16.21 -8.20
CA LEU A 113 -15.53 -16.61 -6.89
C LEU A 113 -16.63 -16.98 -5.88
N GLN A 114 -17.91 -16.85 -6.21
CA GLN A 114 -18.96 -17.26 -5.27
C GLN A 114 -19.18 -18.76 -5.26
N LEU A 115 -19.15 -19.38 -4.09
CA LEU A 115 -19.72 -20.72 -3.91
C LEU A 115 -21.22 -20.58 -3.64
N ILE A 116 -22.07 -20.72 -4.66
CA ILE A 116 -23.52 -20.83 -4.43
C ILE A 116 -23.80 -22.23 -3.86
N ARG A 117 -24.23 -22.30 -2.60
CA ARG A 117 -24.81 -23.54 -2.03
C ARG A 117 -26.23 -23.72 -2.57
N ASN A 118 -26.39 -24.46 -3.66
CA ASN A 118 -27.71 -24.94 -4.06
C ASN A 118 -28.23 -25.98 -3.05
N LYS A 119 -29.55 -26.12 -2.90
CA LYS A 119 -30.21 -27.13 -2.01
C LYS A 119 -29.76 -28.59 -2.25
N ALA A 120 -29.01 -28.86 -3.31
CA ALA A 120 -28.43 -30.16 -3.67
C ALA A 120 -26.92 -30.31 -3.32
N GLY A 121 -26.30 -29.34 -2.64
CA GLY A 121 -24.90 -29.43 -2.17
C GLY A 121 -23.82 -29.26 -3.25
N VAL A 122 -24.19 -28.98 -4.51
CA VAL A 122 -23.24 -28.65 -5.57
C VAL A 122 -22.91 -27.18 -5.51
N ALA A 123 -21.63 -26.87 -5.24
CA ALA A 123 -21.12 -25.51 -5.30
C ALA A 123 -20.89 -25.11 -6.76
N SER A 124 -21.60 -24.09 -7.23
CA SER A 124 -21.36 -23.47 -8.54
C SER A 124 -20.76 -22.09 -8.34
N THR A 125 -19.73 -21.79 -9.14
CA THR A 125 -19.01 -20.52 -9.19
C THR A 125 -19.84 -19.46 -9.91
N ALA A 126 -20.23 -18.38 -9.22
CA ALA A 126 -20.92 -17.24 -9.84
C ALA A 126 -20.19 -15.90 -9.58
N PRO A 127 -20.31 -14.90 -10.47
CA PRO A 127 -19.87 -13.54 -10.20
C PRO A 127 -20.68 -12.88 -9.09
N PHE A 128 -20.09 -11.89 -8.41
CA PHE A 128 -20.85 -11.03 -7.51
C PHE A 128 -21.91 -10.22 -8.29
N THR A 129 -23.11 -10.15 -7.72
CA THR A 129 -24.27 -9.44 -8.26
C THR A 129 -24.46 -8.10 -7.52
N PRO A 130 -25.21 -7.15 -8.12
CA PRO A 130 -25.48 -5.87 -7.47
C PRO A 130 -26.01 -5.99 -6.03
N LYS A 131 -25.63 -5.01 -5.20
CA LYS A 131 -25.89 -4.90 -3.75
C LYS A 131 -25.13 -5.88 -2.87
N GLN A 132 -24.47 -6.89 -3.43
CA GLN A 132 -23.62 -7.76 -2.63
C GLN A 132 -22.39 -7.01 -2.14
N LYS A 133 -22.01 -7.32 -0.91
CA LYS A 133 -20.91 -6.67 -0.20
C LYS A 133 -19.87 -7.70 0.19
N PHE A 134 -18.61 -7.39 -0.06
CA PHE A 134 -17.52 -8.27 0.31
C PHE A 134 -16.38 -7.48 0.92
N LEU A 135 -15.66 -8.14 1.81
CA LEU A 135 -14.43 -7.63 2.40
C LEU A 135 -13.25 -8.24 1.66
N LEU A 136 -12.42 -7.42 1.03
CA LEU A 136 -11.14 -7.87 0.52
C LEU A 136 -10.09 -7.79 1.63
N VAL A 137 -9.37 -8.88 1.84
CA VAL A 137 -8.27 -8.99 2.81
C VAL A 137 -7.02 -9.44 2.05
N ASP A 138 -6.21 -8.49 1.61
CA ASP A 138 -4.93 -8.75 0.97
C ASP A 138 -3.86 -9.00 2.03
N LEU A 139 -3.41 -10.24 2.13
CA LEU A 139 -2.35 -10.67 3.04
C LEU A 139 -1.06 -10.85 2.23
N GLY A 140 -0.27 -9.79 2.16
CA GLY A 140 1.02 -9.76 1.51
C GLY A 140 2.17 -10.28 2.40
N GLY A 141 3.38 -10.06 1.91
CA GLY A 141 4.60 -10.35 2.66
C GLY A 141 4.80 -9.38 3.83
N GLY A 142 4.74 -8.08 3.58
CA GLY A 142 4.93 -7.05 4.61
C GLY A 142 3.62 -6.56 5.24
N THR A 143 2.63 -6.26 4.41
CA THR A 143 1.39 -5.58 4.81
C THR A 143 0.18 -6.51 4.74
N ALA A 144 -0.84 -6.15 5.50
CA ALA A 144 -2.22 -6.58 5.28
C ALA A 144 -3.03 -5.35 4.88
N ASP A 145 -3.70 -5.38 3.73
CA ASP A 145 -4.55 -4.31 3.22
C ASP A 145 -6.01 -4.78 3.14
N ILE A 146 -6.93 -4.03 3.75
CA ILE A 146 -8.30 -4.46 4.00
C ILE A 146 -9.29 -3.36 3.59
N ILE A 147 -10.20 -3.68 2.67
CA ILE A 147 -11.23 -2.75 2.16
C ILE A 147 -12.54 -3.49 1.95
N ALA A 148 -13.65 -2.89 2.42
CA ALA A 148 -15.00 -3.38 2.14
C ALA A 148 -15.56 -2.74 0.88
N TYR A 149 -16.19 -3.55 0.02
CA TYR A 149 -16.78 -3.11 -1.23
C TYR A 149 -18.25 -3.52 -1.33
N GLU A 150 -19.02 -2.72 -2.07
CA GLU A 150 -20.35 -3.05 -2.59
C GLU A 150 -20.30 -3.09 -4.12
N VAL A 151 -20.94 -4.10 -4.72
CA VAL A 151 -21.19 -4.13 -6.17
C VAL A 151 -22.38 -3.25 -6.49
N MET A 152 -22.18 -2.20 -7.28
CA MET A 152 -23.24 -1.28 -7.68
C MET A 152 -24.15 -1.87 -8.77
N GLU A 153 -25.33 -1.29 -8.98
CA GLU A 153 -26.24 -1.64 -10.09
C GLU A 153 -25.57 -1.52 -11.47
N SER A 154 -24.66 -0.56 -11.64
CA SER A 154 -23.85 -0.39 -12.85
C SER A 154 -22.80 -1.48 -13.04
N ASN A 155 -22.71 -2.43 -12.12
CA ASN A 155 -21.63 -3.40 -12.02
C ASN A 155 -20.24 -2.73 -11.92
N ASN A 156 -20.15 -1.59 -11.23
CA ASN A 156 -18.88 -1.05 -10.70
C ASN A 156 -18.73 -1.43 -9.21
N LEU A 157 -17.60 -1.09 -8.61
CA LEU A 157 -17.36 -1.22 -7.17
C LEU A 157 -17.44 0.14 -6.48
N ARG A 158 -18.06 0.15 -5.31
CA ARG A 158 -18.07 1.25 -4.35
C ARG A 158 -17.35 0.80 -3.09
N GLU A 159 -16.40 1.59 -2.60
CA GLU A 159 -15.81 1.39 -1.27
C GLU A 159 -16.84 1.75 -0.19
N LEU A 160 -16.94 0.90 0.82
CA LEU A 160 -17.77 1.12 2.02
C LEU A 160 -16.96 1.68 3.19
N THR A 161 -15.63 1.54 3.13
CA THR A 161 -14.69 2.03 4.13
C THR A 161 -13.48 2.62 3.44
N GLU A 162 -12.81 3.54 4.11
CA GLU A 162 -11.46 3.92 3.77
C GLU A 162 -10.50 2.71 3.80
N PRO A 163 -9.34 2.78 3.12
CA PRO A 163 -8.34 1.73 3.23
C PRO A 163 -7.85 1.50 4.67
N ASN A 164 -7.87 0.25 5.12
CA ASN A 164 -7.40 -0.17 6.42
C ASN A 164 -6.28 -1.21 6.30
N GLY A 165 -5.50 -1.42 7.36
CA GLY A 165 -4.42 -2.40 7.33
C GLY A 165 -3.31 -2.16 8.35
N GLY A 166 -2.22 -2.91 8.20
CA GLY A 166 -1.01 -2.75 9.01
C GLY A 166 0.10 -3.72 8.61
N ASP A 167 1.24 -3.62 9.28
CA ASP A 167 2.43 -4.47 9.05
C ASP A 167 2.25 -5.86 9.68
N TRP A 168 1.24 -6.59 9.22
CA TRP A 168 0.81 -7.89 9.74
C TRP A 168 1.00 -9.03 8.73
N GLY A 169 1.78 -8.78 7.68
CA GLY A 169 2.04 -9.75 6.63
C GLY A 169 2.90 -10.94 7.08
N GLY A 170 3.19 -11.83 6.13
CA GLY A 170 3.94 -13.07 6.36
C GLY A 170 5.37 -12.89 6.89
N VAL A 171 5.97 -11.71 6.78
CA VAL A 171 7.29 -11.37 7.35
C VAL A 171 7.28 -11.46 8.88
N THR A 172 6.15 -11.19 9.52
CA THR A 172 6.03 -11.32 10.99
C THR A 172 6.20 -12.78 11.46
N VAL A 173 5.83 -13.75 10.63
CA VAL A 173 6.08 -15.18 10.88
C VAL A 173 7.56 -15.51 10.69
N ASP A 174 8.20 -14.89 9.70
CA ASP A 174 9.64 -15.04 9.47
C ASP A 174 10.43 -14.50 10.67
N GLU A 175 10.07 -13.32 11.19
CA GLU A 175 10.66 -12.75 12.41
C GLU A 175 10.53 -13.66 13.62
N ALA A 176 9.36 -14.28 13.81
CA ALA A 176 9.14 -15.25 14.88
C ALA A 176 10.04 -16.48 14.72
N PHE A 177 10.19 -16.97 13.49
CA PHE A 177 11.09 -18.08 13.19
C PHE A 177 12.57 -17.73 13.39
N TRP A 178 13.02 -16.54 12.97
CA TRP A 178 14.39 -16.09 13.21
C TRP A 178 14.68 -15.91 14.70
N SER A 179 13.70 -15.42 15.46
CA SER A 179 13.80 -15.33 16.92
C SER A 179 13.91 -16.71 17.58
N LEU A 180 13.19 -17.70 17.04
CA LEU A 180 13.32 -19.09 17.47
C LEU A 180 14.73 -19.64 17.19
N LEU A 181 15.28 -19.43 15.99
CA LEU A 181 16.64 -19.87 15.68
C LEU A 181 17.70 -19.17 16.54
N LYS A 182 17.53 -17.88 16.84
CA LYS A 182 18.38 -17.15 17.80
C LYS A 182 18.32 -17.76 19.19
N LYS A 183 17.15 -18.19 19.67
CA LYS A 183 17.02 -18.88 20.97
C LYS A 183 17.79 -20.21 20.97
N ILE A 184 17.65 -21.00 19.90
CA ILE A 184 18.30 -22.32 19.76
C ILE A 184 19.83 -22.19 19.66
N CYS A 185 20.30 -21.43 18.66
CA CYS A 185 21.70 -21.32 18.27
C CYS A 185 22.46 -20.20 18.97
N GLY A 186 21.77 -19.16 19.45
CA GLY A 186 22.33 -17.95 20.06
C GLY A 186 22.36 -16.75 19.14
N ASP A 187 22.08 -15.57 19.69
CA ASP A 187 22.05 -14.31 18.96
C ASP A 187 23.34 -14.04 18.20
N GLU A 188 24.50 -14.12 18.87
CA GLU A 188 25.81 -13.88 18.24
C GLU A 188 26.07 -14.85 17.07
N ALA A 189 25.81 -16.14 17.30
CA ALA A 189 26.04 -17.18 16.32
C ALA A 189 25.08 -17.07 15.12
N PHE A 190 23.81 -16.72 15.38
CA PHE A 190 22.82 -16.47 14.33
C PHE A 190 23.15 -15.20 13.53
N VAL A 191 23.58 -14.12 14.19
CA VAL A 191 24.01 -12.90 13.51
C VAL A 191 25.18 -13.23 12.58
N LYS A 192 26.22 -13.91 13.09
CA LYS A 192 27.35 -14.37 12.29
C LYS A 192 26.91 -15.20 11.07
N PHE A 193 26.01 -16.16 11.28
CA PHE A 193 25.43 -16.95 10.19
C PHE A 193 24.71 -16.07 9.15
N SER A 194 23.90 -15.12 9.59
CA SER A 194 23.11 -14.27 8.70
C SER A 194 23.95 -13.25 7.91
N THR A 195 25.11 -12.86 8.43
CA THR A 195 25.96 -11.82 7.83
C THR A 195 27.18 -12.39 7.09
N GLU A 196 27.86 -13.40 7.62
CA GLU A 196 29.09 -13.96 7.04
C GLU A 196 28.80 -15.09 6.04
N THR A 197 27.68 -15.81 6.20
CA THR A 197 27.26 -16.91 5.31
C THR A 197 25.95 -16.58 4.60
N THR A 198 25.93 -15.42 3.93
CA THR A 198 24.70 -14.84 3.35
C THR A 198 24.00 -15.78 2.36
N ALA A 199 24.75 -16.56 1.56
CA ALA A 199 24.15 -17.50 0.60
C ALA A 199 23.31 -18.59 1.28
N ASP A 200 23.84 -19.20 2.34
CA ASP A 200 23.12 -20.22 3.12
C ASP A 200 21.92 -19.61 3.86
N PHE A 201 22.07 -18.40 4.37
CA PHE A 201 20.95 -17.68 4.99
C PHE A 201 19.83 -17.39 3.99
N LEU A 202 20.17 -16.95 2.77
CA LEU A 202 19.19 -16.72 1.71
C LEU A 202 18.48 -18.01 1.26
N ASP A 203 19.21 -19.14 1.14
CA ASP A 203 18.59 -20.44 0.87
C ASP A 203 17.63 -20.81 2.00
N MET A 204 18.05 -20.71 3.26
CA MET A 204 17.19 -21.02 4.40
C MET A 204 15.94 -20.13 4.45
N ARG A 205 16.07 -18.83 4.18
CA ARG A 205 14.93 -17.91 4.05
C ARG A 205 13.95 -18.37 2.97
N TYR A 206 14.47 -18.74 1.80
CA TYR A 206 13.64 -19.25 0.71
C TYR A 206 12.93 -20.56 1.07
N GLN A 207 13.65 -21.52 1.67
CA GLN A 207 13.05 -22.79 2.10
C GLN A 207 11.97 -22.57 3.17
N PHE A 208 12.20 -21.66 4.12
CA PHE A 208 11.20 -21.34 5.13
C PHE A 208 9.97 -20.65 4.53
N GLU A 209 10.16 -19.72 3.59
CA GLU A 209 9.05 -19.06 2.89
C GLU A 209 8.13 -20.07 2.20
N LEU A 210 8.70 -21.08 1.52
CA LEU A 210 7.93 -22.17 0.94
C LEU A 210 7.23 -23.02 2.02
N LYS A 211 7.94 -23.36 3.10
CA LYS A 211 7.41 -24.21 4.17
C LYS A 211 6.25 -23.55 4.91
N LYS A 212 6.38 -22.25 5.24
CA LYS A 212 5.38 -21.42 5.94
C LYS A 212 3.99 -21.50 5.31
N ARG A 213 3.91 -21.56 3.98
CA ARG A 213 2.65 -21.67 3.23
C ARG A 213 1.96 -23.03 3.34
N THR A 214 2.69 -24.05 3.80
CA THR A 214 2.25 -25.46 3.84
C THR A 214 2.23 -26.05 5.25
N ILE A 215 2.38 -25.21 6.29
CA ILE A 215 2.30 -25.67 7.68
C ILE A 215 0.89 -26.21 7.94
N SER A 216 0.85 -27.45 8.43
CA SER A 216 -0.39 -28.20 8.69
C SER A 216 -1.02 -27.80 10.02
N LEU A 217 -2.35 -27.87 10.08
CA LEU A 217 -3.14 -27.70 11.30
C LEU A 217 -3.31 -29.00 12.09
N ILE A 218 -2.84 -30.13 11.55
CA ILE A 218 -2.98 -31.44 12.21
C ILE A 218 -2.06 -31.46 13.45
N PRO A 219 -2.60 -31.73 14.66
CA PRO A 219 -1.81 -31.67 15.90
C PRO A 219 -0.61 -32.64 15.95
N THR A 220 -0.70 -33.77 15.23
CA THR A 220 0.35 -34.80 15.19
C THR A 220 1.42 -34.53 14.14
N ASP A 221 1.23 -33.55 13.26
CA ASP A 221 2.18 -33.25 12.20
C ASP A 221 3.42 -32.56 12.73
N VAL A 222 4.54 -32.82 12.04
CA VAL A 222 5.85 -32.23 12.34
C VAL A 222 6.31 -31.43 11.13
N THR A 223 6.56 -30.14 11.35
CA THR A 223 7.12 -29.26 10.32
C THR A 223 8.62 -29.48 10.24
N LYS A 224 9.11 -29.83 9.04
CA LYS A 224 10.52 -30.08 8.78
C LYS A 224 11.13 -28.96 7.96
N ILE A 225 12.19 -28.34 8.49
CA ILE A 225 12.90 -27.23 7.85
C ILE A 225 14.36 -27.63 7.69
N LYS A 226 14.87 -27.60 6.46
CA LYS A 226 16.26 -27.95 6.18
C LYS A 226 17.22 -26.99 6.89
N VAL A 227 18.25 -27.54 7.51
CA VAL A 227 19.32 -26.80 8.19
C VAL A 227 20.59 -26.93 7.37
N CYS A 228 21.23 -25.80 7.06
CA CYS A 228 22.53 -25.77 6.39
C CYS A 228 23.66 -26.18 7.35
N SER A 229 24.78 -26.67 6.80
CA SER A 229 25.93 -27.12 7.59
C SER A 229 26.57 -25.99 8.39
N THR A 230 26.47 -24.75 7.92
CA THR A 230 26.98 -23.54 8.60
C THR A 230 26.20 -23.27 9.88
N LEU A 231 24.86 -23.24 9.83
CA LEU A 231 24.02 -23.10 11.03
C LEU A 231 24.20 -24.27 12.01
N ALA A 232 24.37 -25.49 11.51
CA ALA A 232 24.68 -26.65 12.33
C ALA A 232 26.05 -26.54 13.03
N GLY A 233 27.05 -25.98 12.34
CA GLY A 233 28.35 -25.64 12.92
C GLY A 233 28.24 -24.60 14.03
N SER A 234 27.50 -23.52 13.79
CA SER A 234 27.21 -22.48 14.79
C SER A 234 26.53 -23.04 16.05
N TYR A 235 25.59 -23.97 15.90
CA TYR A 235 24.97 -24.66 17.04
C TYR A 235 25.99 -25.48 17.83
N ARG A 236 26.87 -26.23 17.13
CA ARG A 236 27.90 -27.06 17.76
C ARG A 236 28.90 -26.24 18.56
N GLU A 237 29.38 -25.13 18.01
CA GLU A 237 30.33 -24.24 18.70
C GLU A 237 29.78 -23.77 20.05
N ARG A 238 28.48 -23.47 20.13
CA ARG A 238 27.85 -22.97 21.36
C ARG A 238 27.43 -24.06 22.34
N ARG A 239 26.78 -25.12 21.85
CA ARG A 239 26.17 -26.15 22.70
C ARG A 239 27.10 -27.33 22.96
N GLY A 240 28.22 -27.43 22.25
CA GLY A 240 29.12 -28.59 22.28
C GLY A 240 28.54 -29.85 21.63
N VAL A 241 27.32 -29.78 21.10
CA VAL A 241 26.59 -30.91 20.52
C VAL A 241 26.67 -30.86 19.00
N LYS A 242 27.17 -31.94 18.39
CA LYS A 242 27.20 -32.08 16.94
C LYS A 242 25.81 -32.46 16.44
N LEU A 243 25.31 -31.72 15.45
CA LEU A 243 24.06 -32.05 14.76
C LEU A 243 24.32 -33.10 13.67
N ASP A 244 24.29 -34.38 14.02
CA ASP A 244 24.48 -35.52 13.10
C ASP A 244 23.16 -36.28 12.78
N ASN A 245 23.22 -37.51 12.26
CA ASN A 245 22.02 -38.19 11.75
C ASN A 245 21.00 -38.60 12.83
N ASP A 246 21.35 -38.50 14.11
CA ASP A 246 20.49 -38.90 15.22
C ASP A 246 19.40 -37.87 15.53
N THR A 247 18.41 -38.30 16.31
CA THR A 247 17.34 -37.40 16.78
C THR A 247 17.84 -36.67 18.01
N ILE A 248 18.07 -35.36 17.87
CA ILE A 248 18.61 -34.51 18.93
C ILE A 248 17.46 -33.63 19.45
N PRO A 249 16.94 -33.89 20.67
CA PRO A 249 16.01 -32.98 21.30
C PRO A 249 16.74 -31.67 21.65
N MET A 250 16.15 -30.54 21.27
CA MET A 250 16.73 -29.21 21.53
C MET A 250 15.97 -28.50 22.65
N GLU A 251 14.65 -28.41 22.51
CA GLU A 251 13.72 -27.81 23.46
C GLU A 251 12.36 -28.54 23.36
N ASP A 252 11.40 -28.21 24.23
CA ASP A 252 10.06 -28.80 24.13
C ASP A 252 9.42 -28.51 22.77
N GLY A 253 8.95 -29.56 22.11
CA GLY A 253 8.39 -29.49 20.76
C GLY A 253 9.38 -29.13 19.64
N ILE A 254 10.70 -29.13 19.90
CA ILE A 254 11.75 -28.79 18.93
C ILE A 254 12.85 -29.86 18.95
N GLY A 255 13.08 -30.47 17.79
CA GLY A 255 14.15 -31.44 17.61
C GLY A 255 14.95 -31.17 16.35
N TYR A 256 16.04 -31.90 16.21
CA TYR A 256 16.78 -32.00 14.96
C TYR A 256 16.91 -33.46 14.57
N LYS A 257 16.73 -33.76 13.28
CA LYS A 257 16.85 -35.10 12.74
C LYS A 257 17.26 -35.06 11.28
N ARG A 258 18.34 -35.76 10.93
CA ARG A 258 18.78 -35.97 9.53
C ARG A 258 18.83 -34.66 8.71
N GLY A 259 19.49 -33.62 9.23
CA GLY A 259 19.63 -32.35 8.52
C GLY A 259 18.41 -31.42 8.57
N HIS A 260 17.38 -31.75 9.35
CA HIS A 260 16.17 -30.96 9.47
C HIS A 260 15.93 -30.55 10.92
N LEU A 261 15.54 -29.29 11.10
CA LEU A 261 14.84 -28.82 12.28
C LEU A 261 13.41 -29.34 12.21
N GLU A 262 13.01 -30.12 13.21
CA GLU A 262 11.67 -30.69 13.36
C GLU A 262 10.92 -29.89 14.43
N LEU A 263 9.86 -29.20 14.03
CA LEU A 263 8.98 -28.43 14.91
C LEU A 263 7.67 -29.18 15.07
N SER A 264 7.23 -29.36 16.32
CA SER A 264 5.88 -29.82 16.62
C SER A 264 4.82 -28.88 16.01
N SER A 265 3.59 -29.38 15.85
CA SER A 265 2.45 -28.57 15.43
C SER A 265 2.27 -27.34 16.32
N THR A 266 2.33 -27.50 17.65
CA THR A 266 2.22 -26.39 18.62
C THR A 266 3.25 -25.29 18.37
N VAL A 267 4.54 -25.64 18.21
CA VAL A 267 5.60 -24.66 17.96
C VAL A 267 5.42 -24.01 16.60
N SER A 268 5.10 -24.78 15.57
CA SER A 268 4.92 -24.26 14.20
C SER A 268 3.76 -23.26 14.11
N LEU A 269 2.64 -23.56 14.77
CA LEU A 269 1.47 -22.67 14.82
C LEU A 269 1.73 -21.43 15.69
N SER A 270 2.56 -21.55 16.74
CA SER A 270 2.93 -20.40 17.57
C SER A 270 3.59 -19.26 16.78
N LEU A 271 4.27 -19.58 15.66
CA LEU A 271 4.89 -18.58 14.78
C LEU A 271 3.88 -17.62 14.13
N PHE A 272 2.60 -18.01 14.07
CA PHE A 272 1.52 -17.23 13.46
C PHE A 272 0.70 -16.43 14.47
N GLU A 273 0.94 -16.56 15.78
CA GLU A 273 0.07 -15.94 16.79
C GLU A 273 -0.06 -14.43 16.62
N LYS A 274 1.05 -13.74 16.40
CA LYS A 274 1.07 -12.28 16.21
C LYS A 274 0.24 -11.83 15.00
N PRO A 275 0.51 -12.27 13.75
CA PRO A 275 -0.31 -11.85 12.60
C PRO A 275 -1.76 -12.33 12.73
N LYS A 276 -2.00 -13.56 13.21
CA LYS A 276 -3.34 -14.11 13.43
C LYS A 276 -4.16 -13.24 14.38
N HIS A 277 -3.59 -12.90 15.53
CA HIS A 277 -4.24 -12.05 16.53
C HIS A 277 -4.57 -10.68 15.96
N ASN A 278 -3.58 -9.97 15.40
CA ASN A 278 -3.76 -8.62 14.87
C ASN A 278 -4.83 -8.56 13.78
N ILE A 279 -4.81 -9.50 12.82
CA ILE A 279 -5.77 -9.53 11.71
C ILE A 279 -7.17 -9.86 12.23
N VAL A 280 -7.33 -10.93 13.01
CA VAL A 280 -8.65 -11.36 13.47
C VAL A 280 -9.28 -10.35 14.43
N GLU A 281 -8.49 -9.77 15.34
CA GLU A 281 -8.96 -8.72 16.26
C GLU A 281 -9.39 -7.48 15.49
N PHE A 282 -8.58 -7.02 14.52
CA PHE A 282 -8.94 -5.89 13.67
C PHE A 282 -10.25 -6.14 12.92
N LEU A 283 -10.39 -7.31 12.28
CA LEU A 283 -11.60 -7.69 11.55
C LEU A 283 -12.84 -7.71 12.46
N LYS A 284 -12.70 -8.27 13.67
CA LYS A 284 -13.77 -8.31 14.67
C LYS A 284 -14.22 -6.91 15.05
N HIS A 285 -13.30 -6.05 15.48
CA HIS A 285 -13.64 -4.72 15.97
C HIS A 285 -14.14 -3.77 14.89
N LYS A 286 -13.52 -3.80 13.71
CA LYS A 286 -13.89 -2.90 12.61
C LYS A 286 -15.17 -3.36 11.92
N TYR A 287 -15.29 -4.64 11.56
CA TYR A 287 -16.36 -5.10 10.67
C TYR A 287 -17.41 -5.97 11.38
N PHE A 288 -17.01 -6.99 12.12
CA PHE A 288 -17.95 -8.00 12.60
C PHE A 288 -18.86 -7.49 13.73
N LEU A 289 -18.32 -6.70 14.66
CA LEU A 289 -19.11 -6.01 15.68
C LEU A 289 -20.02 -4.91 15.08
N ASN A 290 -19.66 -4.40 13.92
CA ASN A 290 -20.41 -3.37 13.18
C ASN A 290 -21.21 -3.97 12.02
N ARG A 291 -21.68 -5.23 12.15
CA ARG A 291 -22.44 -5.95 11.12
C ARG A 291 -23.65 -5.17 10.59
N ASN A 292 -24.30 -4.37 11.42
CA ASN A 292 -25.47 -3.58 11.01
C ASN A 292 -25.10 -2.44 10.03
N ILE A 293 -23.82 -2.07 9.96
CA ILE A 293 -23.30 -1.04 9.07
C ILE A 293 -22.85 -1.68 7.75
N TYR A 294 -22.06 -2.75 7.86
CA TYR A 294 -21.41 -3.32 6.68
C TYR A 294 -22.22 -4.43 6.01
N ASP A 295 -22.89 -5.30 6.77
CA ASP A 295 -23.72 -6.40 6.25
C ASP A 295 -23.03 -7.20 5.13
N LEU A 296 -21.86 -7.77 5.45
CA LEU A 296 -20.97 -8.44 4.50
C LEU A 296 -21.51 -9.83 4.11
N ASP A 297 -21.50 -10.14 2.81
CA ASP A 297 -21.82 -11.48 2.30
C ASP A 297 -20.59 -12.40 2.29
N ALA A 298 -19.41 -11.83 2.02
CA ALA A 298 -18.19 -12.61 1.82
C ALA A 298 -16.92 -11.89 2.32
N ILE A 299 -15.89 -12.68 2.63
CA ILE A 299 -14.52 -12.26 2.81
C ILE A 299 -13.68 -12.93 1.72
N ILE A 300 -12.98 -12.13 0.92
CA ILE A 300 -12.08 -12.62 -0.12
C ILE A 300 -10.65 -12.38 0.35
N MET A 301 -9.91 -13.47 0.54
CA MET A 301 -8.51 -13.43 0.99
C MET A 301 -7.57 -13.58 -0.20
N VAL A 302 -6.71 -12.58 -0.41
CA VAL A 302 -5.74 -12.53 -1.51
C VAL A 302 -4.32 -12.29 -0.97
N GLY A 303 -3.33 -12.28 -1.85
CA GLY A 303 -1.92 -12.12 -1.46
C GLY A 303 -1.27 -13.45 -1.06
N GLY A 304 0.07 -13.50 -1.13
CA GLY A 304 0.83 -14.73 -0.93
C GLY A 304 0.66 -15.37 0.45
N PHE A 305 0.45 -14.56 1.50
CA PHE A 305 0.29 -15.05 2.86
C PHE A 305 -1.11 -15.62 3.12
N SER A 306 -2.12 -15.20 2.36
CA SER A 306 -3.48 -15.78 2.44
C SER A 306 -3.57 -17.24 2.00
N ALA A 307 -2.56 -17.74 1.28
CA ALA A 307 -2.47 -19.15 0.92
C ALA A 307 -2.17 -20.07 2.11
N SER A 308 -1.79 -19.51 3.27
CA SER A 308 -1.60 -20.27 4.50
C SER A 308 -2.94 -20.77 5.05
N GLU A 309 -3.07 -22.09 5.20
CA GLU A 309 -4.28 -22.69 5.79
C GLU A 309 -4.50 -22.21 7.24
N VAL A 310 -3.41 -21.92 7.98
CA VAL A 310 -3.48 -21.35 9.34
C VAL A 310 -4.24 -20.02 9.34
N MET A 311 -3.91 -19.12 8.40
CA MET A 311 -4.57 -17.81 8.31
C MET A 311 -6.01 -17.94 7.82
N LYS A 312 -6.25 -18.80 6.83
CA LYS A 312 -7.58 -19.06 6.28
C LYS A 312 -8.55 -19.60 7.33
N GLU A 313 -8.12 -20.60 8.10
CA GLU A 313 -8.95 -21.19 9.16
C GLU A 313 -9.14 -20.23 10.33
N ALA A 314 -8.15 -19.40 10.67
CA ALA A 314 -8.32 -18.37 11.68
C ALA A 314 -9.41 -17.34 11.32
N VAL A 315 -9.46 -16.90 10.06
CA VAL A 315 -10.49 -15.96 9.59
C VAL A 315 -11.86 -16.65 9.50
N LYS A 316 -11.94 -17.89 8.98
CA LYS A 316 -13.18 -18.67 8.95
C LYS A 316 -13.77 -18.91 10.35
N ALA A 317 -12.92 -19.29 11.31
CA ALA A 317 -13.33 -19.48 12.69
C ALA A 317 -13.90 -18.19 13.31
N ALA A 318 -13.39 -17.03 12.90
CA ALA A 318 -13.88 -15.74 13.38
C ALA A 318 -15.29 -15.36 12.87
N VAL A 319 -15.80 -16.02 11.82
CA VAL A 319 -17.08 -15.69 11.17
C VAL A 319 -18.05 -16.87 11.04
N THR A 320 -17.77 -18.00 11.69
CA THR A 320 -18.52 -19.26 11.52
C THR A 320 -20.04 -19.11 11.72
N ASP A 321 -20.47 -18.28 12.67
CA ASP A 321 -21.89 -18.08 13.00
C ASP A 321 -22.50 -16.81 12.38
N MET A 322 -21.79 -16.18 11.43
CA MET A 322 -22.19 -14.89 10.86
C MET A 322 -22.82 -15.01 9.47
N GLY A 323 -22.83 -16.20 8.87
CA GLY A 323 -23.32 -16.40 7.50
C GLY A 323 -22.40 -15.84 6.42
N ILE A 324 -21.20 -15.36 6.79
CA ILE A 324 -20.21 -14.78 5.88
C ILE A 324 -19.37 -15.90 5.28
N ILE A 325 -19.23 -15.92 3.95
CA ILE A 325 -18.42 -16.93 3.25
C ILE A 325 -16.97 -16.43 3.13
N VAL A 326 -16.00 -17.26 3.53
CA VAL A 326 -14.57 -16.97 3.32
C VAL A 326 -14.06 -17.67 2.06
N ILE A 327 -13.48 -16.90 1.14
CA ILE A 327 -13.09 -17.32 -0.20
C ILE A 327 -11.62 -17.00 -0.41
N ASN A 328 -10.85 -17.94 -0.93
CA ASN A 328 -9.56 -17.68 -1.57
C ASN A 328 -9.74 -17.95 -3.07
N PRO A 329 -9.32 -17.05 -3.97
CA PRO A 329 -9.25 -17.38 -5.39
C PRO A 329 -8.19 -18.46 -5.64
N ASP A 330 -8.23 -19.11 -6.81
CA ASP A 330 -7.30 -20.18 -7.17
C ASP A 330 -5.81 -19.76 -7.06
N ASP A 331 -5.49 -18.53 -7.48
CA ASP A 331 -4.15 -17.94 -7.38
C ASP A 331 -4.18 -16.63 -6.57
N PRO A 332 -4.24 -16.68 -5.22
CA PRO A 332 -4.36 -15.48 -4.41
C PRO A 332 -3.16 -14.54 -4.54
N ILE A 333 -1.97 -15.10 -4.79
CA ILE A 333 -0.74 -14.32 -5.02
C ILE A 333 -0.76 -13.55 -6.35
N LEU A 334 -1.55 -13.99 -7.34
CA LEU A 334 -1.63 -13.33 -8.65
C LEU A 334 -2.83 -12.39 -8.77
N ALA A 335 -3.74 -12.35 -7.79
CA ALA A 335 -4.98 -11.58 -7.85
C ALA A 335 -4.73 -10.09 -8.11
N VAL A 336 -3.74 -9.50 -7.44
CA VAL A 336 -3.31 -8.10 -7.61
C VAL A 336 -2.82 -7.85 -9.04
N VAL A 337 -1.88 -8.66 -9.54
CA VAL A 337 -1.28 -8.44 -10.87
C VAL A 337 -2.27 -8.71 -12.00
N LYS A 338 -3.09 -9.77 -11.90
CA LYS A 338 -4.18 -10.02 -12.86
C LYS A 338 -5.20 -8.88 -12.82
N GLY A 339 -5.50 -8.37 -11.63
CA GLY A 339 -6.34 -7.20 -11.41
C GLY A 339 -5.79 -5.92 -12.01
N ALA A 340 -4.47 -5.71 -11.95
CA ALA A 340 -3.81 -4.54 -12.50
C ALA A 340 -3.96 -4.46 -14.03
N VAL A 341 -3.94 -5.61 -14.71
CA VAL A 341 -4.25 -5.69 -16.15
C VAL A 341 -5.68 -5.23 -16.42
N LEU A 342 -6.66 -5.71 -15.64
CA LEU A 342 -8.06 -5.30 -15.77
C LEU A 342 -8.25 -3.81 -15.46
N TYR A 343 -7.52 -3.29 -14.47
CA TYR A 343 -7.54 -1.88 -14.10
C TYR A 343 -7.00 -0.99 -15.23
N GLY A 344 -5.94 -1.42 -15.91
CA GLY A 344 -5.40 -0.73 -17.09
C GLY A 344 -6.43 -0.60 -18.23
N HIS A 345 -7.33 -1.59 -18.37
CA HIS A 345 -8.42 -1.52 -19.35
C HIS A 345 -9.64 -0.73 -18.89
N ASN A 346 -9.93 -0.69 -17.58
CA ASN A 346 -11.09 0.03 -17.04
C ASN A 346 -10.79 0.61 -15.64
N ARG A 347 -10.23 1.82 -15.62
CA ARG A 347 -9.88 2.55 -14.40
C ARG A 347 -11.11 2.98 -13.57
N MET A 348 -12.26 3.11 -14.23
CA MET A 348 -13.53 3.52 -13.61
C MET A 348 -14.28 2.34 -12.99
N ALA A 349 -13.68 1.14 -12.97
CA ALA A 349 -14.31 -0.02 -12.36
C ALA A 349 -14.53 0.17 -10.85
N ILE A 350 -13.69 0.95 -10.18
CA ILE A 350 -13.94 1.48 -8.83
C ILE A 350 -14.48 2.90 -8.99
N ARG A 351 -15.78 3.04 -8.74
CA ARG A 351 -16.56 4.23 -9.08
C ARG A 351 -16.66 5.21 -7.93
N GLU A 352 -16.71 4.71 -6.70
CA GLU A 352 -16.86 5.52 -5.50
C GLU A 352 -15.83 5.07 -4.47
N ARG A 353 -15.08 6.03 -3.93
CA ARG A 353 -14.05 5.82 -2.91
C ARG A 353 -14.44 6.51 -1.61
N VAL A 354 -13.90 6.06 -0.49
CA VAL A 354 -14.08 6.72 0.82
C VAL A 354 -12.78 7.42 1.21
N LEU A 355 -12.86 8.74 1.46
CA LEU A 355 -11.68 9.51 1.81
C LEU A 355 -11.10 9.11 3.18
N PRO A 356 -9.80 8.74 3.26
CA PRO A 356 -9.18 8.41 4.54
C PRO A 356 -8.86 9.65 5.39
N TYR A 357 -8.82 10.84 4.79
CA TYR A 357 -8.42 12.08 5.47
C TYR A 357 -9.34 13.25 5.13
N THR A 358 -9.38 14.21 6.05
CA THR A 358 -9.88 15.56 5.81
C THR A 358 -8.78 16.35 5.13
N TYR A 359 -9.09 16.94 3.98
CA TYR A 359 -8.17 17.80 3.23
C TYR A 359 -8.59 19.26 3.35
N GLY A 360 -7.59 20.13 3.44
CA GLY A 360 -7.81 21.55 3.57
C GLY A 360 -6.54 22.36 3.37
N ILE A 361 -6.63 23.63 3.71
CA ILE A 361 -5.52 24.58 3.63
C ILE A 361 -5.31 25.26 4.99
N SER A 362 -4.12 25.82 5.18
CA SER A 362 -3.88 26.78 6.26
C SER A 362 -4.45 28.14 5.87
N LEU A 363 -5.25 28.74 6.75
CA LEU A 363 -5.77 30.09 6.58
C LEU A 363 -5.37 31.01 7.73
N ARG A 364 -4.97 32.22 7.35
CA ARG A 364 -4.92 33.36 8.27
C ARG A 364 -6.27 34.05 8.34
N VAL A 365 -6.85 34.12 9.53
CA VAL A 365 -8.16 34.75 9.79
C VAL A 365 -8.05 35.78 10.93
N PRO A 366 -8.99 36.75 11.03
CA PRO A 366 -9.07 37.61 12.22
C PRO A 366 -9.24 36.79 13.51
N PHE A 367 -8.59 37.22 14.59
CA PHE A 367 -8.74 36.59 15.89
C PHE A 367 -10.17 36.80 16.42
N ASP A 368 -10.73 35.73 16.98
CA ASP A 368 -12.08 35.69 17.55
C ASP A 368 -11.98 34.95 18.88
N GLU A 369 -12.17 35.68 19.97
CA GLU A 369 -12.01 35.19 21.34
C GLU A 369 -13.02 34.10 21.71
N SER A 370 -14.13 33.98 20.96
CA SER A 370 -15.16 32.96 21.22
C SER A 370 -14.77 31.55 20.75
N ILE A 371 -13.83 31.45 19.79
CA ILE A 371 -13.46 30.18 19.15
C ILE A 371 -11.96 29.93 19.06
N HIS A 372 -11.12 30.97 19.16
CA HIS A 372 -9.68 30.86 19.01
C HIS A 372 -8.96 30.88 20.37
N PRO A 373 -8.02 29.94 20.61
CA PRO A 373 -7.16 29.96 21.79
C PRO A 373 -6.32 31.23 21.87
N ILE A 374 -6.18 31.79 23.07
CA ILE A 374 -5.47 33.05 23.30
C ILE A 374 -3.97 32.95 22.95
N ASP A 375 -3.37 31.77 23.09
CA ASP A 375 -1.97 31.49 22.77
C ASP A 375 -1.68 31.50 21.26
N LYS A 376 -2.72 31.40 20.42
CA LYS A 376 -2.63 31.56 18.96
C LYS A 376 -2.85 32.99 18.47
N LYS A 377 -3.13 33.93 19.38
CA LYS A 377 -3.40 35.34 19.04
C LYS A 377 -2.11 36.05 18.64
N ILE A 378 -2.03 36.47 17.38
CA ILE A 378 -0.86 37.17 16.83
C ILE A 378 -1.27 38.57 16.38
N PHE A 379 -0.50 39.59 16.74
CA PHE A 379 -0.74 40.95 16.26
C PHE A 379 -0.17 41.13 14.84
N CYS A 380 -1.03 41.43 13.88
CA CYS A 380 -0.66 41.72 12.50
C CYS A 380 -0.48 43.23 12.31
N SER A 381 0.78 43.70 12.34
CA SER A 381 1.13 45.12 12.21
C SER A 381 0.53 45.78 10.97
N ASN A 382 0.55 45.11 9.83
CA ASN A 382 0.15 45.72 8.56
C ASN A 382 -1.38 45.83 8.40
N ARG A 383 -2.16 45.05 9.17
CA ARG A 383 -3.62 45.18 9.27
C ARG A 383 -4.08 45.86 10.56
N GLN A 384 -3.14 46.22 11.43
CA GLN A 384 -3.41 46.79 12.75
C GLN A 384 -4.48 46.02 13.52
N THR A 385 -4.44 44.68 13.47
CA THR A 385 -5.44 43.81 14.10
C THR A 385 -4.82 42.49 14.56
N TYR A 386 -5.53 41.77 15.43
CA TYR A 386 -5.14 40.43 15.85
C TYR A 386 -5.66 39.37 14.88
N VAL A 387 -4.83 38.38 14.59
CA VAL A 387 -5.11 37.29 13.66
C VAL A 387 -4.71 35.95 14.30
N VAL A 388 -5.20 34.87 13.69
CA VAL A 388 -4.69 33.50 13.83
C VAL A 388 -4.20 33.07 12.46
N GLU A 389 -3.06 32.40 12.37
CA GLU A 389 -2.37 32.14 11.10
C GLU A 389 -2.52 30.72 10.57
N ASP A 390 -2.97 29.80 11.41
CA ASP A 390 -2.87 28.36 11.19
C ASP A 390 -4.22 27.64 11.29
N VAL A 391 -5.33 28.35 11.00
CA VAL A 391 -6.66 27.75 11.00
C VAL A 391 -6.75 26.72 9.87
N PHE A 392 -7.21 25.52 10.19
CA PHE A 392 -7.47 24.48 9.20
C PHE A 392 -8.81 24.76 8.53
N GLN A 393 -8.80 25.14 7.25
CA GLN A 393 -10.02 25.27 6.46
C GLN A 393 -10.28 24.00 5.67
N PRO A 394 -11.27 23.17 6.07
CA PRO A 394 -11.59 21.94 5.35
C PRO A 394 -12.22 22.25 3.98
N PHE A 395 -11.80 21.51 2.98
CA PHE A 395 -12.42 21.42 1.66
C PHE A 395 -13.24 20.13 1.52
N MET A 396 -12.74 19.04 2.10
CA MET A 396 -13.42 17.75 2.11
C MET A 396 -13.06 17.00 3.39
N ARG A 397 -14.00 16.24 3.96
CA ARG A 397 -13.81 15.54 5.24
C ARG A 397 -13.53 14.06 5.05
N ALA A 398 -12.75 13.48 5.96
CA ALA A 398 -12.58 12.02 6.06
C ALA A 398 -13.94 11.33 6.15
N GLY A 399 -14.07 10.16 5.51
CA GLY A 399 -15.32 9.39 5.40
C GLY A 399 -16.26 9.84 4.28
N THR A 400 -15.92 10.89 3.53
CA THR A 400 -16.76 11.33 2.40
C THR A 400 -16.61 10.38 1.21
N HIS A 401 -17.73 9.96 0.61
CA HIS A 401 -17.74 9.22 -0.64
C HIS A 401 -17.46 10.17 -1.82
N VAL A 402 -16.54 9.79 -2.69
CA VAL A 402 -16.06 10.63 -3.80
C VAL A 402 -16.05 9.83 -5.10
N VAL A 403 -16.45 10.49 -6.18
CA VAL A 403 -16.47 9.93 -7.54
C VAL A 403 -15.36 10.60 -8.37
N PRO A 404 -14.42 9.83 -8.96
CA PRO A 404 -13.37 10.37 -9.80
C PRO A 404 -13.92 11.24 -10.93
N GLY A 405 -13.39 12.45 -11.06
CA GLY A 405 -13.76 13.42 -12.10
C GLY A 405 -15.03 14.22 -11.83
N GLU A 406 -15.82 13.85 -10.82
CA GLU A 406 -17.12 14.49 -10.53
C GLU A 406 -17.12 15.24 -9.20
N THR A 407 -16.33 14.79 -8.23
CA THR A 407 -16.32 15.39 -6.89
C THR A 407 -15.25 16.46 -6.76
N PHE A 408 -15.64 17.69 -6.44
CA PHE A 408 -14.69 18.78 -6.15
C PHE A 408 -15.27 19.75 -5.11
N ALA A 409 -14.38 20.45 -4.42
CA ALA A 409 -14.73 21.57 -3.54
C ALA A 409 -14.00 22.83 -4.04
N LYS A 410 -14.75 23.93 -4.17
CA LYS A 410 -14.21 25.21 -4.64
C LYS A 410 -14.58 26.32 -3.65
N HIS A 411 -13.58 27.07 -3.23
CA HIS A 411 -13.74 28.21 -2.34
C HIS A 411 -12.94 29.41 -2.87
N THR A 412 -13.43 30.62 -2.62
CA THR A 412 -12.77 31.87 -3.03
C THR A 412 -12.25 32.59 -1.80
N TYR A 413 -10.99 33.01 -1.85
CA TYR A 413 -10.33 33.71 -0.76
C TYR A 413 -9.72 35.03 -1.24
N ARG A 414 -9.52 35.95 -0.29
CA ARG A 414 -8.76 37.17 -0.54
C ARG A 414 -7.27 36.87 -0.38
N ALA A 415 -6.48 37.14 -1.41
CA ALA A 415 -5.03 37.04 -1.30
C ALA A 415 -4.50 38.08 -0.30
N VAL A 416 -3.65 37.65 0.62
CA VAL A 416 -2.99 38.51 1.61
C VAL A 416 -1.50 38.41 1.34
N TYR A 417 -0.83 39.51 0.99
CA TYR A 417 0.60 39.47 0.68
C TYR A 417 1.43 40.56 1.33
N TYR A 418 2.67 40.17 1.67
CA TYR A 418 3.78 41.05 2.04
C TYR A 418 4.94 40.75 1.07
N SER A 419 5.27 41.74 0.25
CA SER A 419 6.54 41.92 -0.49
C SER A 419 6.99 40.96 -1.63
N ALA A 420 6.24 39.95 -2.10
CA ALA A 420 6.75 39.08 -3.20
C ALA A 420 5.79 38.66 -4.33
N ASN A 421 4.62 39.30 -4.52
CA ASN A 421 3.70 39.03 -5.64
C ASN A 421 3.31 37.53 -5.86
N LYS A 422 3.29 36.69 -4.81
CA LYS A 422 3.13 35.23 -4.96
C LYS A 422 2.22 34.59 -3.92
N ALA A 423 0.95 34.32 -4.15
CA ALA A 423 0.15 33.59 -3.14
C ALA A 423 0.63 32.13 -2.95
N THR A 424 1.19 31.81 -1.77
CA THR A 424 1.48 30.43 -1.37
C THR A 424 0.26 29.81 -0.69
N ILE A 425 -0.20 28.69 -1.23
CA ILE A 425 -1.32 27.91 -0.71
C ILE A 425 -0.75 26.59 -0.20
N GLU A 426 -0.73 26.42 1.11
CA GLU A 426 -0.26 25.20 1.76
C GLU A 426 -1.43 24.22 1.96
N ILE A 427 -1.26 22.99 1.49
CA ILE A 427 -2.27 21.93 1.59
C ILE A 427 -1.94 21.02 2.75
N TYR A 428 -2.95 20.71 3.56
CA TYR A 428 -2.87 19.87 4.74
C TYR A 428 -3.90 18.74 4.70
N ARG A 429 -3.57 17.67 5.42
CA ARG A 429 -4.42 16.50 5.64
C ARG A 429 -4.44 16.10 7.12
N THR A 430 -5.51 15.43 7.54
CA THR A 430 -5.63 14.86 8.90
C THR A 430 -6.72 13.79 8.97
N LYS A 431 -6.53 12.75 9.80
CA LYS A 431 -7.57 11.74 10.05
C LYS A 431 -8.73 12.29 10.88
N ASN A 432 -8.55 13.43 11.55
CA ASN A 432 -9.62 14.07 12.29
C ASN A 432 -10.67 14.60 11.29
N PRO A 433 -11.96 14.20 11.38
CA PRO A 433 -13.01 14.74 10.52
C PRO A 433 -13.33 16.22 10.80
N LYS A 434 -12.92 16.75 11.97
CA LYS A 434 -13.18 18.12 12.43
C LYS A 434 -11.90 18.77 13.00
N PRO A 435 -10.87 19.02 12.17
CA PRO A 435 -9.69 19.74 12.62
C PRO A 435 -10.00 21.22 12.84
N SER A 436 -9.27 21.84 13.76
CA SER A 436 -9.37 23.29 14.03
C SER A 436 -8.14 24.02 13.49
N PHE A 437 -6.94 23.44 13.67
CA PHE A 437 -5.68 24.05 13.28
C PHE A 437 -4.79 23.09 12.50
N VAL A 438 -3.95 23.61 11.61
CA VAL A 438 -2.97 22.80 10.88
C VAL A 438 -1.83 22.30 11.79
N THR A 439 -1.72 22.87 12.99
CA THR A 439 -0.82 22.39 14.06
C THR A 439 -1.44 21.32 14.96
N ASP A 440 -2.72 20.97 14.76
CA ASP A 440 -3.37 19.93 15.58
C ASP A 440 -2.65 18.59 15.42
N LYS A 441 -2.66 17.77 16.48
CA LYS A 441 -2.04 16.44 16.46
C LYS A 441 -2.64 15.61 15.32
N GLY A 442 -1.78 15.07 14.47
CA GLY A 442 -2.17 14.25 13.32
C GLY A 442 -2.45 15.03 12.03
N CYS A 443 -2.34 16.37 12.06
CA CYS A 443 -2.24 17.18 10.84
C CYS A 443 -0.85 17.05 10.22
N SER A 444 -0.79 16.90 8.90
CA SER A 444 0.46 16.87 8.13
C SER A 444 0.32 17.69 6.85
N ARG A 445 1.40 18.37 6.47
CA ARG A 445 1.46 19.13 5.22
C ARG A 445 1.67 18.17 4.05
N VAL A 446 0.82 18.26 3.04
CA VAL A 446 0.89 17.48 1.79
C VAL A 446 1.82 18.16 0.79
N GLY A 447 1.74 19.49 0.70
CA GLY A 447 2.54 20.26 -0.25
C GLY A 447 2.09 21.72 -0.29
N ASN A 448 2.51 22.44 -1.32
CA ASN A 448 2.04 23.79 -1.60
C ASN A 448 1.97 24.07 -3.10
N ILE A 449 1.17 25.07 -3.45
CA ILE A 449 1.12 25.69 -4.77
C ILE A 449 1.49 27.17 -4.62
N GLU A 450 2.28 27.69 -5.56
CA GLU A 450 2.67 29.11 -5.59
C GLU A 450 2.04 29.78 -6.81
N LEU A 451 1.08 30.66 -6.58
CA LEU A 451 0.41 31.44 -7.62
C LEU A 451 1.06 32.81 -7.74
N GLU A 452 1.67 33.10 -8.89
CA GLU A 452 2.14 34.45 -9.18
C GLU A 452 0.95 35.37 -9.42
N ILE A 453 0.92 36.50 -8.72
CA ILE A 453 -0.12 37.53 -8.84
C ILE A 453 0.56 38.83 -9.27
N PRO A 454 0.81 39.00 -10.58
CA PRO A 454 1.44 40.20 -11.11
C PRO A 454 0.51 41.40 -10.91
N ASN A 455 1.06 42.50 -10.36
CA ASN A 455 0.36 43.77 -10.13
C ASN A 455 -0.60 43.82 -8.92
N LEU A 456 -0.25 43.21 -7.79
CA LEU A 456 -0.89 43.49 -6.50
C LEU A 456 -0.68 44.96 -6.09
N LYS A 457 -1.58 45.85 -6.52
CA LYS A 457 -1.54 47.29 -6.18
C LYS A 457 -2.10 47.58 -4.78
N GLU A 458 -3.06 46.76 -4.29
CA GLU A 458 -3.69 46.90 -2.96
C GLU A 458 -3.84 45.55 -2.25
N ILE A 459 -3.54 45.53 -0.94
CA ILE A 459 -3.69 44.34 -0.08
C ILE A 459 -5.17 43.91 -0.02
N GLY A 460 -5.47 42.66 -0.35
CA GLY A 460 -6.82 42.08 -0.24
C GLY A 460 -7.79 42.45 -1.38
N SER A 461 -7.30 43.12 -2.43
CA SER A 461 -8.08 43.43 -3.65
C SER A 461 -8.23 42.22 -4.58
N THR A 462 -7.27 41.30 -4.58
CA THR A 462 -7.27 40.11 -5.43
C THR A 462 -8.03 38.95 -4.80
N LEU A 463 -8.94 38.36 -5.59
CA LEU A 463 -9.62 37.11 -5.26
C LEU A 463 -8.91 35.94 -5.93
N VAL A 464 -8.71 34.87 -5.16
CA VAL A 464 -8.14 33.62 -5.64
C VAL A 464 -9.15 32.51 -5.42
N ASP A 465 -9.54 31.86 -6.52
CA ASP A 465 -10.30 30.62 -6.47
C ASP A 465 -9.34 29.47 -6.21
N ILE A 466 -9.64 28.67 -5.19
CA ILE A 466 -8.96 27.42 -4.92
C ILE A 466 -9.99 26.30 -5.15
N LYS A 467 -9.65 25.36 -6.01
CA LYS A 467 -10.48 24.17 -6.30
C LYS A 467 -9.66 22.93 -6.02
N MET A 468 -10.20 22.05 -5.18
CA MET A 468 -9.66 20.71 -4.93
C MET A 468 -10.58 19.68 -5.58
N SER A 469 -10.05 18.86 -6.48
CA SER A 469 -10.80 17.79 -7.15
C SER A 469 -10.41 16.43 -6.59
N PHE A 470 -11.41 15.59 -6.36
CA PHE A 470 -11.33 14.35 -5.61
C PHE A 470 -11.78 13.14 -6.44
N GLY A 471 -11.25 11.96 -6.12
CA GLY A 471 -11.73 10.65 -6.53
C GLY A 471 -10.77 9.87 -7.42
N ASP A 472 -9.72 10.48 -7.95
CA ASP A 472 -8.62 9.75 -8.60
C ASP A 472 -7.58 9.28 -7.55
N ILE A 473 -6.50 8.61 -7.93
CA ILE A 473 -5.35 8.36 -7.04
C ILE A 473 -4.56 9.63 -6.69
N GLU A 474 -4.85 10.76 -7.35
CA GLU A 474 -4.24 12.08 -7.12
C GLU A 474 -5.28 13.17 -6.76
N LEU A 475 -5.00 13.93 -5.71
CA LEU A 475 -5.64 15.20 -5.36
C LEU A 475 -5.15 16.28 -6.32
N THR A 476 -6.05 16.74 -7.19
CA THR A 476 -5.77 17.90 -8.02
C THR A 476 -6.14 19.17 -7.27
N VAL A 477 -5.20 20.12 -7.19
CA VAL A 477 -5.47 21.46 -6.69
C VAL A 477 -5.21 22.49 -7.79
N GLU A 478 -6.23 23.29 -8.06
CA GLU A 478 -6.20 24.41 -9.00
C GLU A 478 -6.31 25.71 -8.21
N ALA A 479 -5.44 26.68 -8.51
CA ALA A 479 -5.53 28.03 -7.97
C ALA A 479 -5.58 29.03 -9.12
N LYS A 480 -6.60 29.90 -9.10
CA LYS A 480 -6.87 30.87 -10.17
C LYS A 480 -7.05 32.27 -9.62
N ASP A 481 -6.25 33.20 -10.13
CA ASP A 481 -6.42 34.63 -9.89
C ASP A 481 -7.55 35.19 -10.78
N HIS A 482 -8.48 35.93 -10.18
CA HIS A 482 -9.58 36.59 -10.90
C HIS A 482 -9.12 37.79 -11.75
N VAL A 483 -8.02 38.45 -11.39
CA VAL A 483 -7.59 39.69 -12.04
C VAL A 483 -6.75 39.40 -13.28
N SER A 484 -5.75 38.54 -13.17
CA SER A 484 -4.88 38.17 -14.30
C SER A 484 -5.41 37.01 -15.15
N ASP A 485 -6.48 36.33 -14.69
CA ASP A 485 -6.96 35.04 -15.22
C ASP A 485 -5.91 33.92 -15.16
N HIS A 486 -4.78 34.16 -14.50
CA HIS A 486 -3.70 33.18 -14.36
C HIS A 486 -4.16 32.02 -13.47
N CYS A 487 -3.99 30.81 -13.99
CA CYS A 487 -4.37 29.58 -13.33
C CYS A 487 -3.17 28.65 -13.26
N ILE A 488 -2.89 28.15 -12.07
CA ILE A 488 -1.95 27.06 -11.85
C ILE A 488 -2.72 25.81 -11.43
N LYS A 489 -2.20 24.66 -11.85
CA LYS A 489 -2.70 23.35 -11.46
C LYS A 489 -1.54 22.53 -10.93
N SER A 490 -1.75 21.80 -9.85
CA SER A 490 -0.80 20.82 -9.36
C SER A 490 -1.53 19.58 -8.87
N GLU A 491 -0.90 18.44 -9.06
CA GLU A 491 -1.39 17.14 -8.65
C GLU A 491 -0.56 16.68 -7.44
N PHE A 492 -1.26 16.36 -6.37
CA PHE A 492 -0.75 15.79 -5.14
C PHE A 492 -1.33 14.38 -5.03
N ASN A 493 -0.73 13.44 -4.30
CA ASN A 493 -1.34 12.09 -4.21
C ASN A 493 -2.60 12.13 -3.30
N PHE A 494 -3.67 11.39 -3.67
CA PHE A 494 -5.05 11.55 -3.20
C PHE A 494 -5.40 10.84 -1.90
N LEU A 495 -4.77 9.71 -1.64
CA LEU A 495 -5.01 8.88 -0.45
C LEU A 495 -3.93 9.14 0.60
N ALA A 496 -3.53 10.41 0.60
CA ALA A 496 -2.56 11.02 1.44
C ALA A 496 -3.09 11.06 2.86
#